data_AF-A0A7R9YMW4-F1
#
_entry.id   AF-A0A7R9YMW4-F1
#
_cell.length_a   1.000
_cell.length_b   1.000
_cell.length_c   1.000
_cell.angle_alpha   90.00
_cell.angle_beta   90.00
_cell.angle_gamma   90.00
#
_symmetry.space_group_name_H-M   'P 1'
#
loop_
_entity.id
_entity.type
_entity.pdbx_description
1 polymer ?
#
loop_
_entity_poly.entity_id
_entity_poly.type
_entity_poly.pdbx_seq_one_letter_code
_entity_poly.pdbx_strand_id
1 'polypeptide(L)'
;ATKNTKRLAQLYKQALEIQSAIPHPRIMGVIRECGGKMHMAQRKWEDARTDFFEAFKNYDEAGAHRRIQCLKYLVLANMLMNSNINPFDSQEAKPYKNDPEVVAMTDLVNAYMQNEIRTFEKILARNKRTILDDDFIRDHIADVLTSIRTQVLLKLIQPYTRIRLPFISEHLNVEQREVESLLIALILDGQIDGQIDQLEQLLVLAKNPKGAQKHQSFEKWSQQLGLLHTSVFNKLV
;
A
#
# COMPACT_ATOMS: atom_id res chain seq x y z
N ALA A 1 -18.81 17.08 -1.64
CA ALA A 1 -19.50 16.10 -2.51
C ALA A 1 -19.82 14.86 -1.70
N THR A 2 -21.05 14.34 -1.78
CA THR A 2 -21.52 13.16 -1.02
C THR A 2 -20.62 11.94 -1.24
N LYS A 3 -19.82 11.55 -0.22
CA LYS A 3 -18.94 10.35 -0.20
C LYS A 3 -19.76 9.04 -0.15
N ASN A 4 -20.78 8.89 -1.00
CA ASN A 4 -21.61 7.68 -1.04
C ASN A 4 -20.95 6.59 -1.90
N THR A 5 -19.91 5.97 -1.35
CA THR A 5 -19.10 4.92 -1.99
C THR A 5 -19.93 3.68 -2.33
N LYS A 6 -20.99 3.38 -1.56
CA LYS A 6 -21.89 2.24 -1.81
C LYS A 6 -22.69 2.41 -3.11
N ARG A 7 -23.24 3.60 -3.33
CA ARG A 7 -23.99 3.90 -4.57
C ARG A 7 -23.06 3.93 -5.78
N LEU A 8 -21.85 4.48 -5.63
CA LEU A 8 -20.82 4.46 -6.67
C LEU A 8 -20.49 3.03 -7.10
N ALA A 9 -20.38 2.10 -6.15
CA ALA A 9 -20.10 0.70 -6.44
C ALA A 9 -21.21 -0.01 -7.20
N GLN A 10 -22.46 0.28 -6.88
CA GLN A 10 -23.61 -0.26 -7.61
C GLN A 10 -23.64 0.26 -9.06
N LEU A 11 -23.47 1.57 -9.24
CA LEU A 11 -23.45 2.19 -10.57
C LEU A 11 -22.27 1.69 -11.41
N TYR A 12 -21.10 1.50 -10.80
CA TYR A 12 -19.93 0.97 -11.51
C TYR A 12 -20.16 -0.45 -12.02
N LYS A 13 -20.73 -1.34 -11.18
CA LYS A 13 -21.08 -2.71 -11.60
C LYS A 13 -22.08 -2.73 -12.76
N GLN A 14 -23.13 -1.91 -12.68
CA GLN A 14 -24.10 -1.76 -13.76
C GLN A 14 -23.46 -1.22 -15.04
N ALA A 15 -22.52 -0.29 -14.93
CA ALA A 15 -21.80 0.25 -16.08
C ALA A 15 -20.89 -0.80 -16.75
N LEU A 16 -20.31 -1.74 -16.00
CA LEU A 16 -19.53 -2.85 -16.53
C LEU A 16 -20.40 -3.87 -17.29
N GLU A 17 -21.65 -4.10 -16.86
CA GLU A 17 -22.59 -4.97 -17.59
C GLU A 17 -22.97 -4.40 -18.96
N ILE A 18 -23.04 -3.07 -19.08
CA ILE A 18 -23.39 -2.34 -20.31
C ILE A 18 -22.15 -2.13 -21.21
N GLN A 19 -20.96 -2.44 -20.73
CA GLN A 19 -19.67 -2.13 -21.36
C GLN A 19 -19.52 -2.71 -22.78
N SER A 20 -20.18 -3.85 -23.06
CA SER A 20 -20.24 -4.46 -24.39
C SER A 20 -20.89 -3.57 -25.46
N ALA A 21 -21.67 -2.57 -25.06
CA ALA A 21 -22.43 -1.68 -25.93
C ALA A 21 -21.94 -0.21 -25.93
N ILE A 22 -20.87 0.14 -25.21
CA ILE A 22 -20.36 1.53 -25.13
C ILE A 22 -19.14 1.70 -26.06
N PRO A 23 -19.27 2.36 -27.22
CA PRO A 23 -18.18 2.44 -28.19
C PRO A 23 -17.20 3.61 -27.95
N HIS A 24 -17.53 4.63 -27.16
CA HIS A 24 -16.74 5.87 -27.12
C HIS A 24 -15.69 5.88 -25.99
N PRO A 25 -14.36 5.96 -26.30
CA PRO A 25 -13.28 5.90 -25.30
C PRO A 25 -13.42 6.92 -24.18
N ARG A 26 -13.80 8.16 -24.49
CA ARG A 26 -14.06 9.21 -23.47
C ARG A 26 -15.07 8.80 -22.38
N ILE A 27 -16.16 8.11 -22.72
CA ILE A 27 -17.16 7.68 -21.73
C ILE A 27 -16.58 6.54 -20.89
N MET A 28 -15.86 5.61 -21.55
CA MET A 28 -15.18 4.52 -20.88
C MET A 28 -14.14 5.02 -19.85
N GLY A 29 -13.37 6.05 -20.21
CA GLY A 29 -12.41 6.68 -19.31
C GLY A 29 -13.04 7.23 -18.04
N VAL A 30 -14.22 7.85 -18.14
CA VAL A 30 -14.96 8.38 -16.98
C VAL A 30 -15.46 7.25 -16.08
N ILE A 31 -15.99 6.18 -16.67
CA ILE A 31 -16.50 5.02 -15.92
C ILE A 31 -15.35 4.35 -15.15
N ARG A 32 -14.23 4.09 -15.84
CA ARG A 32 -13.03 3.48 -15.25
C ARG A 32 -12.38 4.36 -14.19
N GLU A 33 -12.29 5.69 -14.39
CA GLU A 33 -11.79 6.61 -13.36
C GLU A 33 -12.65 6.55 -12.08
N CYS A 34 -13.97 6.47 -12.22
CA CYS A 34 -14.88 6.30 -11.09
C CYS A 34 -14.66 4.96 -10.38
N GLY A 35 -14.45 3.88 -11.14
CA GLY A 35 -14.06 2.57 -10.63
C GLY A 35 -12.76 2.59 -9.83
N GLY A 36 -11.72 3.24 -10.35
CA GLY A 36 -10.45 3.41 -9.67
C GLY A 36 -10.58 4.17 -8.34
N LYS A 37 -11.32 5.29 -8.34
CA LYS A 37 -11.59 6.08 -7.11
C LYS A 37 -12.38 5.28 -6.07
N MET A 38 -13.33 4.44 -6.51
CA MET A 38 -14.06 3.53 -5.64
C MET A 38 -13.14 2.48 -5.03
N HIS A 39 -12.31 1.82 -5.83
CA HIS A 39 -11.38 0.79 -5.38
C HIS A 39 -10.35 1.34 -4.38
N MET A 40 -9.86 2.56 -4.60
CA MET A 40 -9.00 3.28 -3.64
C MET A 40 -9.68 3.50 -2.29
N ALA A 41 -10.95 3.92 -2.30
CA ALA A 41 -11.73 4.08 -1.07
C ALA A 41 -11.97 2.73 -0.34
N GLN A 42 -11.91 1.61 -1.05
CA GLN A 42 -12.01 0.25 -0.49
C GLN A 42 -10.64 -0.36 -0.14
N ARG A 43 -9.53 0.38 -0.27
CA ARG A 43 -8.15 -0.09 -0.11
C ARG A 43 -7.78 -1.28 -1.01
N LYS A 44 -8.44 -1.40 -2.17
CA LYS A 44 -8.12 -2.38 -3.22
C LYS A 44 -7.20 -1.75 -4.25
N TRP A 45 -5.90 -1.71 -3.92
CA TRP A 45 -4.91 -0.95 -4.70
C TRP A 45 -4.65 -1.55 -6.09
N GLU A 46 -4.68 -2.88 -6.20
CA GLU A 46 -4.44 -3.59 -7.47
C GLU A 46 -5.56 -3.35 -8.49
N ASP A 47 -6.81 -3.50 -8.07
CA ASP A 47 -7.99 -3.21 -8.89
C ASP A 47 -8.02 -1.72 -9.29
N ALA A 48 -7.71 -0.83 -8.34
CA ALA A 48 -7.63 0.60 -8.60
C ALA A 48 -6.58 0.95 -9.65
N ARG A 49 -5.38 0.38 -9.54
CA ARG A 49 -4.29 0.58 -10.52
C ARG A 49 -4.73 0.16 -11.91
N THR A 50 -5.39 -0.99 -12.02
CA THR A 50 -5.87 -1.53 -13.30
C THR A 50 -6.92 -0.61 -13.92
N ASP A 51 -7.91 -0.18 -13.13
CA ASP A 51 -8.94 0.74 -13.59
C ASP A 51 -8.38 2.12 -13.98
N PHE A 52 -7.43 2.67 -13.22
CA PHE A 52 -6.79 3.94 -13.58
C PHE A 52 -5.91 3.83 -14.83
N PHE A 53 -5.27 2.70 -15.05
CA PHE A 53 -4.47 2.47 -16.25
C PHE A 53 -5.37 2.38 -17.49
N GLU A 54 -6.47 1.65 -17.42
CA GLU A 54 -7.46 1.61 -18.50
C GLU A 54 -8.11 2.98 -18.73
N ALA A 55 -8.44 3.71 -17.67
CA ALA A 55 -8.97 5.06 -17.78
C ALA A 55 -7.99 6.01 -18.48
N PHE A 56 -6.71 5.92 -18.14
CA PHE A 56 -5.64 6.69 -18.77
C PHE A 56 -5.55 6.42 -20.27
N LYS A 57 -5.51 5.14 -20.69
CA LYS A 57 -5.48 4.77 -22.12
C LYS A 57 -6.67 5.32 -22.88
N ASN A 58 -7.87 5.17 -22.33
CA ASN A 58 -9.10 5.68 -22.93
C ASN A 58 -9.11 7.23 -23.06
N TYR A 59 -8.55 7.95 -22.08
CA TYR A 59 -8.42 9.40 -22.15
C TYR A 59 -7.33 9.86 -23.12
N ASP A 60 -6.25 9.10 -23.25
CA ASP A 60 -5.17 9.36 -24.19
C ASP A 60 -5.65 9.19 -25.64
N GLU A 61 -6.33 8.07 -25.95
CA GLU A 61 -6.96 7.81 -27.25
C GLU A 61 -8.02 8.87 -27.61
N ALA A 62 -8.76 9.37 -26.62
CA ALA A 62 -9.75 10.43 -26.81
C ALA A 62 -9.14 11.86 -26.85
N GLY A 63 -7.83 12.01 -26.66
CA GLY A 63 -7.16 13.32 -26.59
C GLY A 63 -7.60 14.21 -25.42
N ALA A 64 -8.23 13.64 -24.38
CA ALA A 64 -8.78 14.40 -23.27
C ALA A 64 -7.66 14.91 -22.34
N HIS A 65 -7.75 16.17 -21.89
CA HIS A 65 -6.78 16.74 -20.94
C HIS A 65 -6.78 16.02 -19.58
N ARG A 66 -7.90 15.36 -19.24
CA ARG A 66 -8.08 14.57 -18.01
C ARG A 66 -7.12 13.38 -17.90
N ARG A 67 -6.42 12.99 -18.98
CA ARG A 67 -5.35 11.98 -18.96
C ARG A 67 -4.24 12.31 -17.96
N ILE A 68 -3.86 13.59 -17.83
CA ILE A 68 -2.80 14.02 -16.90
C ILE A 68 -3.24 13.76 -15.46
N GLN A 69 -4.47 14.15 -15.11
CA GLN A 69 -5.03 13.90 -13.78
C GLN A 69 -5.14 12.39 -13.49
N CYS A 70 -5.60 11.60 -14.47
CA CYS A 70 -5.69 10.15 -14.32
C CYS A 70 -4.31 9.50 -14.14
N LEU A 71 -3.28 10.01 -14.81
CA LEU A 71 -1.90 9.56 -14.65
C LEU A 71 -1.39 9.82 -13.23
N LYS A 72 -1.72 10.97 -12.62
CA LYS A 72 -1.41 11.24 -11.20
C LYS A 72 -2.07 10.20 -10.27
N TYR A 73 -3.32 9.81 -10.54
CA TYR A 73 -4.03 8.80 -9.76
C TYR A 73 -3.45 7.39 -9.95
N LEU A 74 -3.06 7.04 -11.17
CA LEU A 74 -2.39 5.78 -11.46
C LEU A 74 -1.08 5.66 -10.68
N VAL A 75 -0.27 6.72 -10.68
CA VAL A 75 1.00 6.78 -9.95
C VAL A 75 0.77 6.59 -8.45
N LEU A 76 -0.24 7.28 -7.90
CA LEU A 76 -0.61 7.16 -6.50
C LEU A 76 -1.04 5.73 -6.14
N ALA A 77 -1.90 5.11 -6.95
CA ALA A 77 -2.33 3.72 -6.75
C ALA A 77 -1.17 2.73 -6.85
N ASN A 78 -0.22 2.97 -7.76
CA ASN A 78 0.98 2.14 -7.91
C ASN A 78 1.87 2.19 -6.65
N MET A 79 2.10 3.39 -6.10
CA MET A 79 2.84 3.55 -4.84
C MET A 79 2.13 2.85 -3.67
N LEU A 80 0.79 2.92 -3.58
CA LEU A 80 0.04 2.22 -2.51
C LEU A 80 0.02 0.69 -2.68
N MET A 81 0.14 0.19 -3.90
CA MET A 81 0.28 -1.25 -4.18
C MET A 81 1.64 -1.80 -3.74
N ASN A 82 2.57 -0.95 -3.26
CA ASN A 82 3.96 -1.30 -2.94
C ASN A 82 4.69 -1.96 -4.12
N SER A 83 4.39 -1.54 -5.36
CA SER A 83 5.07 -2.08 -6.53
C SER A 83 6.40 -1.40 -6.78
N ASN A 84 7.40 -2.17 -7.18
CA ASN A 84 8.69 -1.64 -7.65
C ASN A 84 8.67 -1.30 -9.16
N ILE A 85 7.51 -1.36 -9.81
CA ILE A 85 7.38 -1.09 -11.25
C ILE A 85 7.05 0.38 -11.46
N ASN A 86 7.93 1.10 -12.16
CA ASN A 86 7.70 2.49 -12.48
C ASN A 86 6.56 2.62 -13.52
N PRO A 87 5.45 3.30 -13.21
CA PRO A 87 4.35 3.49 -14.16
C PRO A 87 4.79 4.25 -15.43
N PHE A 88 5.86 5.05 -15.36
CA PHE A 88 6.39 5.81 -16.51
C PHE A 88 7.26 4.98 -17.47
N ASP A 89 7.56 3.72 -17.13
CA ASP A 89 8.25 2.80 -18.06
C ASP A 89 7.28 2.17 -19.08
N SER A 90 5.96 2.33 -18.88
CA SER A 90 4.95 1.92 -19.86
C SER A 90 5.08 2.74 -21.15
N GLN A 91 4.78 2.12 -22.29
CA GLN A 91 4.88 2.79 -23.59
C GLN A 91 3.96 4.01 -23.68
N GLU A 92 2.80 3.95 -23.02
CA GLU A 92 1.78 4.98 -23.00
C GLU A 92 2.14 6.15 -22.07
N ALA A 93 2.80 5.89 -20.93
CA ALA A 93 3.14 6.91 -19.93
C ALA A 93 4.52 7.56 -20.16
N LYS A 94 5.43 6.87 -20.87
CA LYS A 94 6.80 7.34 -21.13
C LYS A 94 6.89 8.75 -21.77
N PRO A 95 6.02 9.14 -22.73
CA PRO A 95 6.06 10.49 -23.31
C PRO A 95 5.76 11.60 -22.30
N TYR A 96 5.01 11.29 -21.24
CA TYR A 96 4.54 12.25 -20.24
C TYR A 96 5.54 12.52 -19.11
N LYS A 97 6.67 11.79 -19.09
CA LYS A 97 7.67 11.88 -18.02
C LYS A 97 8.24 13.29 -17.82
N ASN A 98 8.36 14.06 -18.91
CA ASN A 98 8.95 15.39 -18.89
C ASN A 98 7.89 16.52 -18.88
N ASP A 99 6.60 16.17 -18.76
CA ASP A 99 5.52 17.16 -18.70
C ASP A 99 5.60 17.95 -17.38
N PRO A 100 5.61 19.30 -17.38
CA PRO A 100 5.69 20.12 -16.17
C PRO A 100 4.66 19.77 -15.09
N GLU A 101 3.48 19.28 -15.47
CA GLU A 101 2.43 18.89 -14.51
C GLU A 101 2.66 17.51 -13.89
N VAL A 102 3.53 16.69 -14.49
CA VAL A 102 3.76 15.28 -14.16
C VAL A 102 5.15 15.03 -13.58
N VAL A 103 6.15 15.87 -13.91
CA VAL A 103 7.53 15.75 -13.41
C VAL A 103 7.58 15.59 -11.89
N ALA A 104 6.76 16.35 -11.16
CA ALA A 104 6.70 16.23 -9.70
C ALA A 104 6.24 14.83 -9.23
N MET A 105 5.33 14.18 -9.97
CA MET A 105 4.92 12.79 -9.69
C MET A 105 6.01 11.78 -10.08
N THR A 106 6.73 12.02 -11.17
CA THR A 106 7.88 11.19 -11.56
C THR A 106 8.97 11.24 -10.49
N ASP A 107 9.29 12.42 -9.96
CA ASP A 107 10.26 12.59 -8.89
C ASP A 107 9.80 11.89 -7.60
N LEU A 108 8.51 11.96 -7.26
CA LEU A 108 7.95 11.23 -6.12
C LEU A 108 8.07 9.72 -6.26
N VAL A 109 7.78 9.17 -7.44
CA VAL A 109 7.94 7.74 -7.71
C VAL A 109 9.39 7.32 -7.56
N ASN A 110 10.32 8.10 -8.11
CA ASN A 110 11.75 7.79 -8.00
C ASN A 110 12.21 7.80 -6.52
N ALA A 111 11.82 8.81 -5.75
CA ALA A 111 12.12 8.89 -4.32
C ALA A 111 11.49 7.73 -3.53
N TYR A 112 10.26 7.33 -3.90
CA TYR A 112 9.58 6.18 -3.31
C TYR A 112 10.34 4.88 -3.59
N MET A 113 10.70 4.61 -4.84
CA MET A 113 11.47 3.41 -5.24
C MET A 113 12.84 3.34 -4.56
N GLN A 114 13.50 4.49 -4.37
CA GLN A 114 14.79 4.58 -3.68
C GLN A 114 14.65 4.56 -2.14
N ASN A 115 13.43 4.57 -1.61
CA ASN A 115 13.13 4.60 -0.17
C ASN A 115 13.68 5.86 0.53
N GLU A 116 13.72 7.00 -0.18
CA GLU A 116 14.24 8.27 0.34
C GLU A 116 13.14 9.17 0.91
N ILE A 117 12.82 9.00 2.19
CA ILE A 117 11.73 9.77 2.88
C ILE A 117 11.98 11.28 2.80
N ARG A 118 13.21 11.73 3.09
CA ARG A 118 13.54 13.16 3.11
C ARG A 118 13.40 13.81 1.74
N THR A 119 13.77 13.09 0.68
CA THR A 119 13.64 13.56 -0.70
C THR A 119 12.16 13.64 -1.08
N PHE A 120 11.38 12.61 -0.73
CA PHE A 120 9.93 12.58 -0.93
C PHE A 120 9.22 13.76 -0.25
N GLU A 121 9.52 14.03 1.03
CA GLU A 121 8.95 15.17 1.78
C GLU A 121 9.35 16.53 1.18
N LYS A 122 10.60 16.68 0.71
CA LYS A 122 11.07 17.89 0.03
C LYS A 122 10.31 18.12 -1.29
N ILE A 123 10.07 17.08 -2.08
CA ILE A 123 9.34 17.19 -3.35
C ILE A 123 7.89 17.61 -3.09
N LEU A 124 7.24 17.00 -2.09
CA LEU A 124 5.89 17.39 -1.66
C LEU A 124 5.84 18.84 -1.18
N ALA A 125 6.83 19.28 -0.39
CA ALA A 125 6.87 20.64 0.13
C ALA A 125 7.07 21.70 -0.97
N ARG A 126 7.85 21.39 -2.01
CA ARG A 126 8.09 22.28 -3.16
C ARG A 126 6.89 22.35 -4.11
N ASN A 127 6.25 21.22 -4.35
CA ASN A 127 5.17 21.08 -5.33
C ASN A 127 3.76 21.02 -4.70
N LYS A 128 3.57 21.66 -3.53
CA LYS A 128 2.29 21.59 -2.80
C LYS A 128 1.09 21.96 -3.65
N ARG A 129 1.16 23.01 -4.46
CA ARG A 129 0.04 23.45 -5.33
C ARG A 129 -0.30 22.38 -6.36
N THR A 130 0.68 21.88 -7.11
CA THR A 130 0.46 20.90 -8.18
C THR A 130 -0.08 19.54 -7.71
N ILE A 131 0.16 19.18 -6.44
CA ILE A 131 -0.15 17.85 -5.89
C ILE A 131 -1.28 17.89 -4.86
N LEU A 132 -1.27 18.84 -3.90
CA LEU A 132 -2.21 18.89 -2.77
C LEU A 132 -3.47 19.70 -3.07
N ASP A 133 -3.52 20.44 -4.18
CA ASP A 133 -4.75 21.10 -4.62
C ASP A 133 -5.81 20.07 -5.06
N ASP A 134 -5.42 18.84 -5.42
CA ASP A 134 -6.35 17.74 -5.67
C ASP A 134 -6.74 17.05 -4.35
N ASP A 135 -8.01 17.23 -3.96
CA ASP A 135 -8.61 16.63 -2.76
C ASP A 135 -8.43 15.11 -2.69
N PHE A 136 -8.48 14.41 -3.82
CA PHE A 136 -8.35 12.95 -3.85
C PHE A 136 -6.92 12.51 -3.55
N ILE A 137 -5.92 13.22 -4.07
CA ILE A 137 -4.51 12.92 -3.79
C ILE A 137 -4.20 13.24 -2.33
N ARG A 138 -4.70 14.39 -1.83
CA ARG A 138 -4.51 14.81 -0.44
C ARG A 138 -5.05 13.80 0.58
N ASP A 139 -6.19 13.18 0.29
CA ASP A 139 -6.79 12.16 1.18
C ASP A 139 -5.92 10.88 1.29
N HIS A 140 -5.10 10.55 0.28
CA HIS A 140 -4.33 9.29 0.23
C HIS A 140 -2.81 9.47 0.36
N ILE A 141 -2.29 10.70 0.28
CA ILE A 141 -0.83 10.94 0.39
C ILE A 141 -0.28 10.54 1.76
N ALA A 142 -1.11 10.62 2.81
CA ALA A 142 -0.77 10.16 4.15
C ALA A 142 -0.56 8.64 4.21
N ASP A 143 -1.38 7.86 3.48
CA ASP A 143 -1.22 6.41 3.37
C ASP A 143 0.09 6.07 2.62
N VAL A 144 0.45 6.84 1.57
CA VAL A 144 1.73 6.66 0.85
C VAL A 144 2.93 6.94 1.75
N LEU A 145 2.88 8.01 2.54
CA LEU A 145 3.93 8.33 3.51
C LEU A 145 4.09 7.22 4.57
N THR A 146 2.98 6.66 5.03
CA THR A 146 3.00 5.51 5.95
C THR A 146 3.61 4.27 5.29
N SER A 147 3.27 4.01 4.02
CA SER A 147 3.82 2.91 3.22
C SER A 147 5.35 3.02 3.03
N ILE A 148 5.88 4.17 2.59
CA ILE A 148 7.34 4.33 2.42
C ILE A 148 8.08 4.22 3.76
N ARG A 149 7.53 4.80 4.83
CA ARG A 149 8.10 4.68 6.19
C ARG A 149 8.13 3.23 6.66
N THR A 150 7.09 2.46 6.37
CA THR A 150 7.03 1.02 6.66
C THR A 150 8.13 0.26 5.92
N GLN A 151 8.32 0.52 4.62
CA GLN A 151 9.36 -0.15 3.83
C GLN A 151 10.77 0.18 4.31
N VAL A 152 11.04 1.46 4.61
CA VAL A 152 12.32 1.90 5.18
C VAL A 152 12.55 1.26 6.54
N LEU A 153 11.52 1.22 7.39
CA LEU A 153 11.60 0.62 8.71
C LEU A 153 11.95 -0.88 8.63
N LEU A 154 11.28 -1.64 7.78
CA LEU A 154 11.55 -3.08 7.59
C LEU A 154 13.00 -3.32 7.13
N LYS A 155 13.54 -2.48 6.23
CA LYS A 155 14.95 -2.57 5.82
C LYS A 155 15.91 -2.14 6.93
N LEU A 156 15.55 -1.11 7.70
CA LEU A 156 16.39 -0.57 8.77
C LEU A 156 16.56 -1.57 9.92
N ILE A 157 15.53 -2.32 10.28
CA ILE A 157 15.56 -3.22 11.44
C ILE A 157 16.27 -4.55 11.16
N GLN A 158 16.34 -5.00 9.89
CA GLN A 158 16.90 -6.29 9.49
C GLN A 158 18.27 -6.66 10.09
N PRO A 159 19.28 -5.77 10.12
CA PRO A 159 20.60 -6.11 10.65
C PRO A 159 20.68 -6.07 12.19
N TYR A 160 19.65 -5.59 12.89
CA TYR A 160 19.68 -5.41 14.35
C TYR A 160 18.95 -6.54 15.07
N THR A 161 19.37 -6.82 16.30
CA THR A 161 18.58 -7.67 17.24
C THR A 161 17.85 -6.81 18.27
N ARG A 162 18.47 -5.69 18.66
CA ARG A 162 17.92 -4.70 19.58
C ARG A 162 18.18 -3.33 18.97
N ILE A 163 17.15 -2.51 18.87
CA ILE A 163 17.25 -1.17 18.26
C ILE A 163 16.45 -0.16 19.08
N ARG A 164 17.02 1.02 19.29
CA ARG A 164 16.38 2.09 20.08
C ARG A 164 15.30 2.78 19.25
N LEU A 165 14.12 3.01 19.83
CA LEU A 165 13.04 3.77 19.19
C LEU A 165 13.46 5.20 18.79
N PRO A 166 14.22 5.95 19.63
CA PRO A 166 14.75 7.25 19.23
C PRO A 166 15.59 7.22 17.94
N PHE A 167 16.41 6.18 17.75
CA PHE A 167 17.23 6.04 16.55
C PHE A 167 16.36 5.81 15.30
N ILE A 168 15.30 5.02 15.42
CA ILE A 168 14.32 4.82 14.35
C ILE A 168 13.58 6.13 14.02
N SER A 169 13.16 6.86 15.06
CA SER A 169 12.46 8.14 14.96
C SER A 169 13.27 9.19 14.18
N GLU A 170 14.55 9.34 14.50
CA GLU A 170 15.46 10.26 13.77
C GLU A 170 15.67 9.85 12.31
N HIS A 171 15.72 8.53 12.03
CA HIS A 171 15.93 8.02 10.69
C HIS A 171 14.68 8.18 9.80
N LEU A 172 13.49 7.94 10.36
CA LEU A 172 12.20 8.06 9.68
C LEU A 172 11.63 9.49 9.67
N ASN A 173 12.22 10.42 10.42
CA ASN A 173 11.76 11.80 10.57
C ASN A 173 10.33 11.92 11.12
N VAL A 174 9.99 11.12 12.13
CA VAL A 174 8.66 11.09 12.78
C VAL A 174 8.79 11.04 14.30
N GLU A 175 7.75 11.44 15.02
CA GLU A 175 7.73 11.36 16.49
C GLU A 175 7.81 9.91 16.97
N GLN A 176 8.47 9.69 18.12
CA GLN A 176 8.59 8.37 18.74
C GLN A 176 7.24 7.66 18.95
N ARG A 177 6.18 8.42 19.28
CA ARG A 177 4.81 7.88 19.44
C ARG A 177 4.24 7.31 18.14
N GLU A 178 4.52 7.96 17.01
CA GLU A 178 4.11 7.46 15.69
C GLU A 178 4.91 6.21 15.30
N VAL A 179 6.21 6.17 15.61
CA VAL A 179 7.06 4.98 15.40
C VAL A 179 6.54 3.80 16.21
N GLU A 180 6.20 4.01 17.47
CA GLU A 180 5.64 2.97 18.34
C GLU A 180 4.31 2.44 17.78
N SER A 181 3.40 3.34 17.38
CA SER A 181 2.13 2.97 16.75
C SER A 181 2.32 2.16 15.46
N LEU A 182 3.30 2.55 14.64
CA LEU A 182 3.65 1.85 13.41
C LEU A 182 4.23 0.46 13.71
N LEU A 183 5.14 0.36 14.68
CA LEU A 183 5.72 -0.93 15.10
C LEU A 183 4.64 -1.88 15.65
N ILE A 184 3.70 -1.38 16.46
CA ILE A 184 2.57 -2.16 16.97
C ILE A 184 1.76 -2.73 15.81
N ALA A 185 1.39 -1.90 14.83
CA ALA A 185 0.65 -2.36 13.66
C ALA A 185 1.41 -3.46 12.90
N LEU A 186 2.71 -3.29 12.67
CA LEU A 186 3.52 -4.25 11.93
C LEU A 186 3.75 -5.57 12.68
N ILE A 187 3.80 -5.54 14.02
CA ILE A 187 3.88 -6.75 14.86
C ILE A 187 2.54 -7.49 14.82
N LEU A 188 1.41 -6.77 14.94
CA LEU A 188 0.07 -7.36 14.85
C LEU A 188 -0.22 -7.96 13.46
N ASP A 189 0.25 -7.31 12.40
CA ASP A 189 0.17 -7.80 11.03
C ASP A 189 1.14 -8.98 10.76
N GLY A 190 1.98 -9.35 11.72
CA GLY A 190 2.94 -10.45 11.62
C GLY A 190 4.11 -10.18 10.67
N GLN A 191 4.32 -8.92 10.28
CA GLN A 191 5.45 -8.52 9.41
C GLN A 191 6.76 -8.40 10.20
N ILE A 192 6.68 -8.08 11.49
CA ILE A 192 7.82 -7.99 12.40
C ILE A 192 7.62 -9.00 13.54
N ASP A 193 8.58 -9.89 13.73
CA ASP A 193 8.64 -10.77 14.90
C ASP A 193 9.49 -10.11 15.99
N GLY A 194 8.84 -9.46 16.95
CA GLY A 194 9.51 -8.72 18.00
C GLY A 194 8.59 -8.21 19.08
N GLN A 195 9.19 -7.64 20.12
CA GLN A 195 8.53 -7.05 21.28
C GLN A 195 9.05 -5.63 21.49
N ILE A 196 8.16 -4.74 21.91
CA ILE A 196 8.50 -3.35 22.23
C ILE A 196 8.66 -3.24 23.75
N ASP A 197 9.83 -2.83 24.19
CA ASP A 197 10.10 -2.41 25.57
C ASP A 197 9.88 -0.90 25.68
N GLN A 198 8.74 -0.52 26.24
CA GLN A 198 8.35 0.88 26.38
C GLN A 198 9.12 1.61 27.51
N LEU A 199 9.70 0.89 28.48
CA LEU A 199 10.48 1.48 29.56
C LEU A 199 11.87 1.86 29.06
N GLU A 200 12.55 0.93 28.38
CA GLU A 200 13.89 1.17 27.82
C GLU A 200 13.86 1.82 26.42
N GLN A 201 12.67 2.00 25.83
CA GLN A 201 12.47 2.52 24.48
C GLN A 201 13.25 1.73 23.42
N LEU A 202 13.12 0.39 23.48
CA LEU A 202 13.82 -0.57 22.63
C LEU A 202 12.83 -1.49 21.91
N LEU A 203 13.09 -1.74 20.62
CA LEU A 203 12.51 -2.86 19.90
C LEU A 203 13.47 -4.05 20.01
N VAL A 204 12.97 -5.15 20.56
CA VAL A 204 13.68 -6.41 20.69
C VAL A 204 13.12 -7.38 19.68
N LEU A 205 13.91 -7.71 18.65
CA LEU A 205 13.51 -8.67 17.63
C LEU A 205 13.71 -10.10 18.14
N ALA A 206 12.75 -10.97 17.86
CA ALA A 206 12.84 -12.35 18.25
C ALA A 206 14.00 -13.01 17.48
N LYS A 207 14.95 -13.59 18.21
CA LYS A 207 15.86 -14.56 17.60
C LYS A 207 15.04 -15.80 17.30
N ASN A 208 15.09 -16.25 16.05
CA ASN A 208 14.49 -17.51 15.60
C ASN A 208 14.69 -18.60 16.69
N PRO A 209 13.63 -18.97 17.44
CA PRO A 209 13.79 -19.90 18.54
C PRO A 209 14.00 -21.28 17.94
N LYS A 210 15.27 -21.69 17.84
CA LYS A 210 15.67 -23.06 17.49
C LYS A 210 15.03 -24.01 18.52
N GLY A 211 13.81 -24.48 18.25
CA GLY A 211 13.07 -25.37 19.14
C GLY A 211 11.55 -25.22 19.13
N ALA A 212 10.99 -24.06 18.80
CA ALA A 212 9.53 -23.84 18.88
C ALA A 212 8.74 -24.79 17.96
N GLN A 213 9.23 -25.01 16.74
CA GLN A 213 8.59 -25.89 15.76
C GLN A 213 8.68 -27.37 16.18
N LYS A 214 9.77 -27.77 16.86
CA LYS A 214 9.94 -29.11 17.42
C LYS A 214 8.94 -29.32 18.56
N HIS A 215 8.83 -28.37 19.49
CA HIS A 215 7.91 -28.47 20.62
C HIS A 215 6.45 -28.50 20.17
N GLN A 216 6.05 -27.65 19.20
CA GLN A 216 4.70 -27.72 18.61
C GLN A 216 4.40 -29.07 17.95
N SER A 217 5.40 -29.67 17.29
CA SER A 217 5.23 -30.98 16.65
C SER A 217 5.06 -32.11 17.69
N PHE A 218 5.84 -32.07 18.77
CA PHE A 218 5.70 -33.00 19.89
C PHE A 218 4.37 -32.84 20.62
N GLU A 219 3.89 -31.61 20.80
CA GLU A 219 2.62 -31.34 21.45
C GLU A 219 1.44 -31.83 20.60
N LYS A 220 1.47 -31.58 19.29
CA LYS A 220 0.48 -32.15 18.35
C LYS A 220 0.48 -33.68 18.41
N TRP A 221 1.66 -34.30 18.41
CA TRP A 221 1.77 -35.75 18.49
C TRP A 221 1.21 -36.30 19.82
N SER A 222 1.54 -35.65 20.94
CA SER A 222 1.03 -36.02 22.26
C SER A 222 -0.50 -35.90 22.35
N GLN A 223 -1.09 -34.83 21.80
CA GLN A 223 -2.54 -34.66 21.75
C GLN A 223 -3.22 -35.76 20.93
N GLN A 224 -2.67 -36.11 19.76
CA GLN A 224 -3.20 -37.19 18.94
C GLN A 224 -3.10 -38.56 19.64
N LEU A 225 -2.01 -38.83 20.34
CA LEU A 225 -1.83 -40.05 21.15
C LEU A 225 -2.86 -40.13 22.28
N GLY A 226 -3.13 -39.01 22.96
CA GLY A 226 -4.17 -38.93 23.98
C GLY A 226 -5.57 -39.22 23.43
N LEU A 227 -5.92 -38.65 22.28
CA LEU A 227 -7.20 -38.93 21.61
C LEU A 227 -7.33 -40.40 21.21
N LEU A 228 -6.24 -41.00 20.71
CA LEU A 228 -6.21 -42.40 20.30
C LEU A 228 -6.36 -43.34 21.50
N HIS A 229 -5.67 -43.05 22.61
CA HIS A 229 -5.84 -43.78 23.87
C HIS A 229 -7.29 -43.75 24.36
N THR A 230 -7.91 -42.57 24.42
CA THR A 230 -9.31 -42.44 24.87
C THR A 230 -10.29 -43.16 23.92
N SER A 231 -10.06 -43.10 22.62
CA SER A 231 -10.88 -43.81 21.61
C SER A 231 -10.78 -45.33 21.73
N VAL A 232 -9.58 -45.86 21.98
CA VAL A 232 -9.36 -47.30 22.20
C VAL A 232 -9.98 -47.75 23.53
N PHE A 233 -9.80 -46.97 24.60
CA PHE A 233 -10.38 -47.27 25.90
C PHE A 233 -11.92 -47.32 25.85
N ASN A 234 -12.55 -46.37 25.18
CA ASN A 234 -14.01 -46.32 25.00
C ASN A 234 -14.58 -47.44 24.12
N LYS A 235 -13.76 -48.19 23.38
CA LYS A 235 -14.19 -49.37 22.61
C LYS A 235 -14.01 -50.69 23.37
N LEU A 236 -13.20 -50.69 24.44
CA LEU A 236 -12.89 -51.86 25.25
C LEU A 236 -13.79 -51.98 26.50
N VAL A 237 -14.40 -50.87 26.92
CA VAL A 237 -15.50 -50.79 27.89
C VAL A 237 -16.82 -50.80 27.14
#